data_AF-A0A2W6TTH7-F1
#
_entry.id   AF-A0A2W6TTH7-F1
#
_cell.length_a   1.000
_cell.length_b   1.000
_cell.length_c   1.000
_cell.angle_alpha   90.00
_cell.angle_beta   90.00
_cell.angle_gamma   90.00
#
_symmetry.space_group_name_H-M   'P 1'
#
loop_
_entity.id
_entity.type
_entity.pdbx_description
1 polymer ?
#
loop_
_entity_poly.entity_id
_entity_poly.type
_entity_poly.pdbx_seq_one_letter_code
_entity_poly.pdbx_strand_id
1 'polypeptide(L)'
;MSRLPLLLLAVLPFAASAAAPGKACDDARTQFELNECAAAEATAADAELNAVYRQVMQKLQGQQVAIDKLRAAQRLWIPLRDADIEARYPVGKDENPRVLYGSMYPMLYSANKAELTRKRTQWLRTTFLDRAEGEL
;
A
#
# COMPACT_ATOMS: atom_id res chain seq x y z
N MET A 1 4.31 -56.25 -12.31
CA MET A 1 3.01 -55.57 -12.48
C MET A 1 2.75 -54.86 -11.16
N SER A 2 2.68 -53.54 -11.00
CA SER A 2 2.22 -52.45 -11.85
C SER A 2 2.99 -51.17 -11.50
N ARG A 3 3.31 -50.32 -12.47
CA ARG A 3 3.94 -48.99 -12.27
C ARG A 3 2.83 -47.94 -12.27
N LEU A 4 2.66 -47.19 -11.18
CA LEU A 4 1.67 -46.11 -11.11
C LEU A 4 2.31 -44.81 -11.64
N PRO A 5 1.76 -44.14 -12.67
CA PRO A 5 2.32 -42.90 -13.18
C PRO A 5 1.84 -41.72 -12.31
N LEU A 6 2.78 -40.93 -11.80
CA LEU A 6 2.50 -39.70 -11.08
C LEU A 6 2.21 -38.59 -12.12
N LEU A 7 0.94 -38.22 -12.28
CA LEU A 7 0.51 -37.12 -13.13
C LEU A 7 0.98 -35.78 -12.54
N LEU A 8 1.82 -35.04 -13.31
CA LEU A 8 2.15 -33.64 -13.04
C LEU A 8 0.91 -32.76 -13.27
N LEU A 9 0.37 -32.17 -12.20
CA LEU A 9 -0.58 -31.06 -12.30
C LEU A 9 0.18 -29.77 -12.66
N ALA A 10 -0.04 -29.26 -13.87
CA ALA A 10 0.44 -27.94 -14.28
C ALA A 10 -0.38 -26.86 -13.55
N VAL A 11 0.27 -26.11 -12.65
CA VAL A 11 -0.31 -24.93 -12.01
C VAL A 11 -0.20 -23.76 -12.99
N LEU A 12 -1.34 -23.35 -13.58
CA LEU A 12 -1.42 -22.14 -14.39
C LEU A 12 -1.35 -20.90 -13.47
N PRO A 13 -0.50 -19.91 -13.76
CA PRO A 13 -0.49 -18.67 -12.99
C PRO A 13 -1.72 -17.83 -13.35
N PHE A 14 -2.57 -17.57 -12.37
CA PHE A 14 -3.68 -16.63 -12.49
C PHE A 14 -3.09 -15.22 -12.53
N ALA A 15 -2.92 -14.66 -13.72
CA ALA A 15 -2.53 -13.25 -13.88
C ALA A 15 -3.74 -12.38 -13.52
N ALA A 16 -3.79 -11.90 -12.27
CA ALA A 16 -4.76 -10.89 -11.86
C ALA A 16 -4.40 -9.56 -12.56
N SER A 17 -5.18 -9.21 -13.57
CA SER A 17 -5.10 -7.90 -14.22
C SER A 17 -5.72 -6.87 -13.27
N ALA A 18 -4.90 -5.99 -12.69
CA ALA A 18 -5.37 -4.85 -11.93
C ALA A 18 -5.97 -3.83 -12.89
N ALA A 19 -7.30 -3.88 -13.09
CA ALA A 19 -8.01 -2.86 -13.83
C ALA A 19 -7.90 -1.52 -13.08
N ALA A 20 -7.45 -0.47 -13.77
CA ALA A 20 -7.39 0.86 -13.20
C ALA A 20 -8.82 1.40 -12.94
N PRO A 21 -9.08 2.02 -11.78
CA PRO A 21 -10.44 2.35 -11.33
C PRO A 21 -11.09 3.55 -12.06
N GLY A 22 -10.35 4.21 -12.95
CA GLY A 22 -10.61 5.60 -13.37
C GLY A 22 -11.86 5.89 -14.21
N LYS A 23 -12.77 4.94 -14.41
CA LYS A 23 -14.09 5.21 -15.01
C LYS A 23 -15.26 4.62 -14.22
N ALA A 24 -14.98 3.61 -13.39
CA ALA A 24 -16.00 3.02 -12.51
C ALA A 24 -16.19 3.85 -11.22
N CYS A 25 -15.17 4.60 -10.80
CA CYS A 25 -15.22 5.35 -9.54
C CYS A 25 -15.86 6.74 -9.64
N ASP A 26 -15.83 7.37 -10.81
CA ASP A 26 -16.49 8.67 -11.02
C ASP A 26 -18.02 8.57 -10.96
N ASP A 27 -18.57 7.37 -11.21
CA ASP A 27 -20.00 7.08 -11.24
C ASP A 27 -20.48 6.25 -10.04
N ALA A 28 -19.64 5.98 -9.04
CA ALA A 28 -19.99 5.17 -7.88
C ALA A 28 -21.21 5.74 -7.13
N ARG A 29 -22.27 4.94 -6.93
CA ARG A 29 -23.54 5.36 -6.31
C ARG A 29 -23.81 4.65 -4.99
N THR A 30 -23.30 3.45 -4.81
CA THR A 30 -23.50 2.66 -3.60
C THR A 30 -22.32 2.79 -2.65
N GLN A 31 -22.56 2.56 -1.36
CA GLN A 31 -21.47 2.51 -0.37
C GLN A 31 -20.49 1.36 -0.65
N PHE A 32 -20.95 0.28 -1.27
CA PHE A 32 -20.07 -0.81 -1.69
C PHE A 32 -19.10 -0.34 -2.78
N GLU A 33 -19.60 0.30 -3.84
CA GLU A 33 -18.75 0.84 -4.92
C GLU A 33 -17.77 1.89 -4.40
N LEU A 34 -18.22 2.79 -3.52
CA LEU A 34 -17.35 3.79 -2.90
C LEU A 34 -16.24 3.17 -2.04
N ASN A 35 -16.55 2.09 -1.31
CA ASN A 35 -15.55 1.32 -0.55
C ASN A 35 -14.51 0.68 -1.48
N GLU A 36 -14.94 0.06 -2.58
CA GLU A 36 -14.06 -0.55 -3.58
C GLU A 36 -13.15 0.49 -4.23
N CYS A 37 -13.69 1.66 -4.58
CA CYS A 37 -12.94 2.75 -5.16
C CYS A 37 -11.84 3.28 -4.23
N ALA A 38 -12.17 3.53 -2.96
CA ALA A 38 -11.18 3.96 -1.98
C ALA A 38 -10.09 2.89 -1.76
N ALA A 39 -10.45 1.61 -1.77
CA ALA A 39 -9.48 0.50 -1.67
C ALA A 39 -8.55 0.44 -2.90
N ALA A 40 -9.09 0.66 -4.10
CA ALA A 40 -8.30 0.74 -5.33
C ALA A 40 -7.34 1.94 -5.31
N GLU A 41 -7.77 3.10 -4.84
CA GLU A 41 -6.91 4.28 -4.65
C GLU A 41 -5.78 4.03 -3.64
N ALA A 42 -6.08 3.38 -2.51
CA ALA A 42 -5.07 3.01 -1.52
C ALA A 42 -4.03 2.04 -2.12
N THR A 43 -4.48 1.11 -2.96
CA THR A 43 -3.61 0.18 -3.69
C THR A 43 -2.73 0.92 -4.70
N ALA A 44 -3.29 1.87 -5.46
CA ALA A 44 -2.53 2.69 -6.40
C ALA A 44 -1.48 3.56 -5.69
N ALA A 45 -1.83 4.17 -4.56
CA ALA A 45 -0.89 4.94 -3.74
C ALA A 45 0.26 4.08 -3.23
N ASP A 46 -0.01 2.84 -2.79
CA ASP A 46 1.03 1.90 -2.35
C ASP A 46 1.94 1.45 -3.50
N ALA A 47 1.36 1.21 -4.68
CA ALA A 47 2.14 0.91 -5.89
C ALA A 47 3.10 2.06 -6.25
N GLU A 48 2.63 3.31 -6.17
CA GLU A 48 3.48 4.49 -6.40
C GLU A 48 4.58 4.59 -5.34
N LEU A 49 4.25 4.43 -4.06
CA LEU A 49 5.23 4.42 -2.97
C LEU A 49 6.34 3.41 -3.24
N ASN A 50 5.98 2.18 -3.61
CA ASN A 50 6.94 1.12 -3.90
C ASN A 50 7.80 1.44 -5.13
N ALA A 51 7.23 2.07 -6.16
CA ALA A 51 7.98 2.51 -7.34
C ALA A 51 9.03 3.59 -6.97
N VAL A 52 8.63 4.60 -6.20
CA VAL A 52 9.54 5.66 -5.72
C VAL A 52 10.59 5.09 -4.78
N TYR A 53 10.21 4.20 -3.86
CA TYR A 53 11.17 3.55 -2.98
C TYR A 53 12.24 2.81 -3.78
N ARG A 54 11.88 2.06 -4.84
CA ARG A 54 12.88 1.41 -5.72
C ARG A 54 13.82 2.41 -6.39
N GLN A 55 13.31 3.55 -6.86
CA GLN A 55 14.15 4.62 -7.43
C GLN A 55 15.15 5.17 -6.40
N VAL A 56 14.69 5.41 -5.16
CA VAL A 56 15.56 5.84 -4.07
C VAL A 56 16.63 4.80 -3.75
N MET A 57 16.27 3.52 -3.67
CA MET A 57 17.23 2.44 -3.42
C MET A 57 18.25 2.31 -4.54
N GLN A 58 17.87 2.59 -5.79
CA GLN A 58 18.78 2.65 -6.92
C GLN A 58 19.74 3.85 -6.82
N LYS A 59 19.26 5.04 -6.45
CA LYS A 59 20.12 6.21 -6.23
C LYS A 59 21.12 6.00 -5.08
N LEU A 60 20.73 5.24 -4.05
CA LEU A 60 21.59 4.89 -2.92
C LEU A 60 22.52 3.69 -3.20
N GLN A 61 22.57 3.15 -4.42
CA GLN A 61 23.42 2.01 -4.75
C GLN A 61 24.88 2.26 -4.36
N GLY A 62 25.50 1.30 -3.67
CA GLY A 62 26.87 1.43 -3.13
C GLY A 62 26.96 2.09 -1.75
N GLN A 63 25.88 2.70 -1.26
CA GLN A 63 25.82 3.33 0.07
C GLN A 63 25.12 2.41 1.09
N GLN A 64 25.75 1.29 1.44
CA GLN A 64 25.12 0.22 2.23
C GLN A 64 24.51 0.71 3.56
N VAL A 65 25.20 1.59 4.28
CA VAL A 65 24.71 2.17 5.54
C VAL A 65 23.42 2.96 5.32
N ALA A 66 23.35 3.79 4.27
CA ALA A 66 22.16 4.57 3.96
C ALA A 66 20.97 3.67 3.57
N ILE A 67 21.23 2.64 2.76
CA ILE A 67 20.23 1.63 2.37
C ILE A 67 19.63 0.95 3.60
N ASP A 68 20.48 0.50 4.54
CA ASP A 68 20.01 -0.21 5.73
C ASP A 68 19.21 0.69 6.68
N LYS A 69 19.63 1.95 6.83
CA LYS A 69 18.87 2.94 7.61
C LYS A 69 17.52 3.26 6.97
N LEU A 70 17.47 3.47 5.66
CA LEU A 70 16.21 3.74 4.97
C LEU A 70 15.26 2.54 5.02
N ARG A 71 15.77 1.32 4.85
CA ARG A 71 14.98 0.09 4.97
C ARG A 71 14.39 -0.06 6.37
N ALA A 72 15.18 0.21 7.41
CA ALA A 72 14.70 0.18 8.80
C ALA A 72 13.61 1.25 9.03
N ALA A 73 13.83 2.48 8.56
CA ALA A 73 12.84 3.55 8.67
C ALA A 73 11.53 3.21 7.94
N GLN A 74 11.61 2.65 6.72
CA GLN A 74 10.42 2.25 5.96
C GLN A 74 9.63 1.14 6.64
N ARG A 75 10.32 0.15 7.24
CA ARG A 75 9.69 -0.92 8.01
C ARG A 75 8.98 -0.42 9.27
N LEU A 76 9.50 0.61 9.93
CA LEU A 76 8.87 1.24 11.09
C LEU A 76 7.72 2.18 10.70
N TRP A 77 7.80 2.79 9.52
CA TRP A 77 6.73 3.67 9.03
C TRP A 77 5.42 2.93 8.75
N ILE A 78 5.47 1.68 8.27
CA ILE A 78 4.26 0.88 8.00
C ILE A 78 3.37 0.73 9.25
N PRO A 79 3.87 0.22 10.41
CA PRO A 79 3.06 0.12 11.60
C PRO A 79 2.67 1.48 12.18
N LEU A 80 3.50 2.53 12.01
CA LEU A 80 3.09 3.89 12.37
C LEU A 80 1.87 4.35 11.57
N ARG A 81 1.88 4.16 10.24
CA ARG A 81 0.76 4.52 9.37
C ARG A 81 -0.52 3.81 9.82
N ASP A 82 -0.42 2.51 10.07
CA ASP A 82 -1.59 1.70 10.43
C ASP A 82 -2.10 2.12 11.83
N ALA A 83 -1.21 2.38 12.79
CA ALA A 83 -1.56 2.90 14.12
C ALA A 83 -2.17 4.31 14.07
N ASP A 84 -1.69 5.21 13.20
CA ASP A 84 -2.27 6.54 13.01
C ASP A 84 -3.71 6.46 12.49
N ILE A 85 -4.03 5.46 11.66
CA ILE A 85 -5.40 5.23 11.17
C ILE A 85 -6.27 4.64 12.29
N GLU A 86 -5.76 3.67 13.05
CA GLU A 86 -6.46 3.12 14.22
C GLU A 86 -6.75 4.20 15.27
N ALA A 87 -5.82 5.13 15.49
CA ALA A 87 -6.01 6.25 16.40
C ALA A 87 -7.13 7.22 15.94
N ARG A 88 -7.42 7.31 14.63
CA ARG A 88 -8.57 8.08 14.11
C ARG A 88 -9.90 7.36 14.35
N TYR A 89 -9.88 6.03 14.47
CA TYR A 89 -11.06 5.19 14.63
C TYR A 89 -10.87 4.21 15.80
N PRO A 90 -10.73 4.72 17.04
CA PRO A 90 -10.43 3.88 18.19
C PRO A 90 -11.55 2.88 18.45
N VAL A 91 -11.18 1.60 18.50
CA VAL A 91 -12.07 0.50 18.87
C VAL A 91 -11.51 -0.29 20.04
N GLY A 92 -12.39 -0.74 20.93
CA GLY A 92 -12.05 -1.70 21.96
C GLY A 92 -11.61 -3.04 21.38
N LYS A 93 -10.90 -3.83 22.21
CA LYS A 93 -10.29 -5.11 21.81
C LYS A 93 -11.28 -6.08 21.15
N ASP A 94 -12.54 -6.04 21.59
CA ASP A 94 -13.60 -6.94 21.15
C ASP A 94 -14.70 -6.21 20.34
N GLU A 95 -14.43 -4.98 19.88
CA GLU A 95 -15.37 -4.17 19.12
C GLU A 95 -15.09 -4.21 17.62
N ASN A 96 -16.15 -4.12 16.81
CA ASN A 96 -16.03 -4.08 15.35
C ASN A 96 -16.16 -2.64 14.85
N PRO A 97 -15.15 -2.08 14.15
CA PRO A 97 -15.20 -0.71 13.67
C PRO A 97 -16.34 -0.46 12.67
N ARG A 98 -16.81 -1.47 11.92
CA ARG A 98 -17.98 -1.33 11.04
C ARG A 98 -19.30 -1.19 11.81
N VAL A 99 -19.35 -1.71 13.04
CA VAL A 99 -20.52 -1.55 13.93
C VAL A 99 -20.52 -0.13 14.53
N LEU A 100 -19.35 0.37 14.93
CA LEU A 100 -19.21 1.69 15.55
C LEU A 100 -19.26 2.86 14.56
N TYR A 101 -18.63 2.71 13.39
CA TYR A 101 -18.47 3.77 12.39
C TYR A 101 -19.28 3.54 11.11
N GLY A 102 -20.05 2.46 11.06
CA GLY A 102 -20.97 2.17 9.97
C GLY A 102 -20.30 1.75 8.64
N SER A 103 -21.09 1.78 7.57
CA SER A 103 -20.71 1.31 6.23
C SER A 103 -19.64 2.17 5.54
N MET A 104 -19.41 3.40 6.02
CA MET A 104 -18.39 4.32 5.52
C MET A 104 -16.98 4.02 6.03
N TYR A 105 -16.85 3.28 7.14
CA TYR A 105 -15.56 2.96 7.75
C TYR A 105 -14.50 2.44 6.76
N PRO A 106 -14.79 1.46 5.87
CA PRO A 106 -13.77 0.90 4.99
C PRO A 106 -13.26 1.91 3.96
N MET A 107 -14.15 2.74 3.42
CA MET A 107 -13.81 3.86 2.53
C MET A 107 -12.88 4.83 3.25
N LEU A 108 -13.26 5.27 4.44
CA LEU A 108 -12.49 6.24 5.21
C LEU A 108 -11.11 5.69 5.65
N TYR A 109 -11.05 4.42 6.05
CA TYR A 109 -9.79 3.73 6.35
C TYR A 109 -8.87 3.71 5.13
N SER A 110 -9.41 3.32 3.97
CA SER A 110 -8.64 3.25 2.73
C SER A 110 -8.18 4.62 2.24
N ALA A 111 -9.04 5.64 2.34
CA ALA A 111 -8.70 7.02 2.02
C ALA A 111 -7.55 7.56 2.90
N ASN A 112 -7.60 7.34 4.22
CA ASN A 112 -6.51 7.71 5.12
C ASN A 112 -5.21 6.96 4.80
N LYS A 113 -5.30 5.66 4.48
CA LYS A 113 -4.15 4.87 4.05
C LYS A 113 -3.53 5.43 2.79
N ALA A 114 -4.33 5.81 1.80
CA ALA A 114 -3.87 6.44 0.57
C ALA A 114 -3.20 7.80 0.84
N GLU A 115 -3.81 8.65 1.68
CA GLU A 115 -3.29 9.96 2.08
C GLU A 115 -1.89 9.86 2.72
N LEU A 116 -1.76 9.04 3.77
CA LEU A 116 -0.51 8.86 4.49
C LEU A 116 0.57 8.22 3.60
N THR A 117 0.17 7.31 2.72
CA THR A 117 1.07 6.68 1.74
C THR A 117 1.59 7.71 0.74
N ARG A 118 0.74 8.58 0.18
CA ARG A 118 1.17 9.68 -0.70
C ARG A 118 2.12 10.65 0.00
N LYS A 119 1.86 11.01 1.26
CA LYS A 119 2.77 11.84 2.08
C LYS A 119 4.14 11.19 2.22
N ARG A 120 4.20 9.88 2.46
CA ARG A 120 5.47 9.15 2.52
C ARG A 120 6.20 9.11 1.17
N THR A 121 5.46 8.89 0.08
CA THR A 121 6.00 8.95 -1.28
C THR A 121 6.62 10.31 -1.56
N GLN A 122 5.92 11.40 -1.22
CA GLN A 122 6.44 12.76 -1.39
C GLN A 122 7.71 12.99 -0.56
N TRP A 123 7.71 12.56 0.70
CA TRP A 123 8.90 12.66 1.56
C TRP A 123 10.11 11.91 0.96
N LEU A 124 9.92 10.73 0.37
CA LEU A 124 10.99 10.00 -0.31
C LEU A 124 11.53 10.76 -1.51
N ARG A 125 10.65 11.32 -2.35
CA ARG A 125 11.04 12.13 -3.52
C ARG A 125 11.86 13.34 -3.09
N THR A 126 11.32 14.15 -2.18
CA THR A 126 11.95 15.41 -1.78
C THR A 126 13.24 15.21 -1.01
N THR A 127 13.35 14.13 -0.24
CA THR A 127 14.55 13.87 0.58
C THR A 127 15.68 13.26 -0.24
N PHE A 128 15.38 12.33 -1.15
CA PHE A 128 16.40 11.50 -1.79
C PHE A 128 16.53 11.73 -3.29
N LEU A 129 15.46 12.09 -4.00
CA LEU A 129 15.50 12.23 -5.46
C LEU A 129 15.75 13.68 -5.88
N ASP A 130 15.03 14.64 -5.29
CA ASP A 130 15.00 16.03 -5.75
C ASP A 130 16.17 16.89 -5.22
N ARG A 131 16.81 16.48 -4.11
CA ARG A 131 17.99 17.17 -3.58
C ARG A 131 19.25 16.84 -4.39
N ALA A 132 20.03 17.88 -4.71
CA ALA A 132 21.34 17.74 -5.34
C ALA A 132 22.31 17.02 -4.39
N GLU A 133 23.18 16.16 -4.95
CA GLU A 133 24.19 15.45 -4.16
C GLU A 133 25.14 16.46 -3.49
N GLY A 134 25.17 16.50 -2.14
CA GLY A 134 26.03 17.41 -1.37
C GLY A 134 25.34 18.18 -0.23
N GLU A 135 24.01 18.15 -0.13
CA GLU A 135 23.25 18.78 0.97
C GLU A 135 22.89 17.81 2.11
N LEU A 136 23.72 16.79 2.35
CA LEU A 136 23.59 15.87 3.49
C LEU A 136 24.38 16.35 4.70
#